data_AF-A0A961PJE5-F1
#
_entry.id   AF-A0A961PJE5-F1
#
_cell.length_a   1.000
_cell.length_b   1.000
_cell.length_c   1.000
_cell.angle_alpha   90.00
_cell.angle_beta   90.00
_cell.angle_gamma   90.00
#
_symmetry.space_group_name_H-M   'P 1'
#
loop_
_entity.id
_entity.type
_entity.pdbx_description
1 polymer ?
#
loop_
_entity_poly.entity_id
_entity_poly.type
_entity_poly.pdbx_seq_one_letter_code
_entity_poly.pdbx_strand_id
1 'polypeptide(L)' 'RETVAILKQADLAPLDVSGYGSLDERLAEGHDIPEEERALMDRALTENAVIVAQMTPFYDEPS' A
#
# COMPACT_ATOMS: atom_id res chain seq x y z
N ARG A 1 1.93 13.38 -0.99
CA ARG A 1 3.24 13.93 -1.44
C ARG A 1 4.40 13.48 -0.54
N GLU A 2 4.19 13.33 0.77
CA GLU A 2 5.23 12.83 1.70
C GLU A 2 5.58 11.35 1.49
N THR A 3 4.59 10.48 1.22
CA THR A 3 4.81 9.03 0.99
C THR A 3 5.76 8.76 -0.18
N VAL A 4 5.62 9.49 -1.30
CA VAL A 4 6.53 9.38 -2.45
C VAL A 4 7.96 9.77 -2.07
N ALA A 5 8.12 10.78 -1.21
CA ALA A 5 9.43 11.22 -0.76
C ALA A 5 10.11 10.18 0.13
N ILE A 6 9.36 9.54 1.03
CA ILE A 6 9.86 8.45 1.88
C ILE A 6 10.26 7.22 1.04
N LEU A 7 9.42 6.83 0.08
CA LEU A 7 9.73 5.69 -0.81
C LEU A 7 10.99 5.96 -1.65
N LYS A 8 11.16 7.19 -2.16
CA LYS A 8 12.38 7.59 -2.88
C LYS A 8 13.62 7.61 -1.98
N GLN A 9 13.50 7.98 -0.71
CA GLN A 9 14.60 7.90 0.27
C GLN A 9 15.02 6.44 0.54
N ALA A 10 14.11 5.49 0.36
CA ALA A 10 14.38 4.05 0.46
C ALA A 10 14.85 3.43 -0.87
N ASP A 11 15.33 4.23 -1.84
CA ASP A 11 15.75 3.81 -3.18
C ASP A 11 14.66 3.09 -4.01
N LEU A 12 13.39 3.32 -3.70
CA LEU A 12 12.27 2.81 -4.50
C LEU A 12 11.87 3.81 -5.58
N ALA A 13 11.46 3.31 -6.75
CA ALA A 13 10.96 4.10 -7.88
C ALA A 13 9.45 3.90 -8.09
N PRO A 14 8.57 4.48 -7.24
CA PRO A 14 7.13 4.29 -7.35
C PRO A 14 6.57 5.03 -8.58
N LEU A 15 5.77 4.33 -9.39
CA LEU A 15 5.08 4.89 -10.56
C LEU A 15 3.81 5.66 -10.16
N ASP A 16 3.02 5.12 -9.23
CA ASP A 16 1.84 5.77 -8.64
C ASP A 16 1.75 5.46 -7.14
N VAL A 17 1.13 6.36 -6.37
CA VAL A 17 0.88 6.17 -4.94
C VAL A 17 -0.56 6.53 -4.63
N SER A 18 -1.34 5.52 -4.27
CA SER A 18 -2.73 5.64 -3.83
C SER A 18 -2.85 5.39 -2.32
N GLY A 19 -3.76 6.12 -1.66
CA GLY A 19 -4.09 5.94 -0.24
C GLY A 19 -5.55 5.53 -0.09
N TYR A 20 -5.79 4.42 0.59
CA TYR A 20 -7.13 3.82 0.71
C TYR A 20 -7.81 4.07 2.06
N GLY A 21 -7.33 5.01 2.86
CA GLY A 21 -7.90 5.30 4.18
C GLY A 21 -7.72 4.17 5.19
N SER A 22 -8.57 4.16 6.21
CA SER A 22 -8.63 3.16 7.28
C SER A 22 -9.34 1.88 6.83
N LEU A 23 -9.13 0.78 7.57
CA LEU A 23 -9.80 -0.48 7.31
C LEU A 23 -11.33 -0.32 7.31
N ASP A 24 -11.88 0.41 8.28
CA ASP A 24 -13.32 0.62 8.42
C ASP A 24 -13.94 1.35 7.22
N GLU A 25 -13.26 2.37 6.69
CA GLU A 25 -13.71 3.12 5.51
C GLU A 25 -13.80 2.19 4.29
N ARG A 26 -12.78 1.36 4.07
CA ARG A 26 -12.77 0.42 2.93
C ARG A 26 -13.86 -0.65 3.05
N LEU A 27 -14.13 -1.12 4.26
CA LEU A 27 -15.22 -2.08 4.51
C LEU A 27 -16.60 -1.44 4.29
N ALA A 28 -16.77 -0.18 4.68
CA ALA A 28 -17.99 0.58 4.41
C ALA A 28 -18.20 0.82 2.90
N GLU A 29 -17.13 0.96 2.13
CA GLU A 29 -17.15 1.04 0.67
C GLU A 29 -17.41 -0.33 -0.01
N GLY A 30 -17.48 -1.42 0.76
CA GLY A 30 -17.76 -2.77 0.25
C GLY A 30 -16.56 -3.48 -0.36
N HIS A 31 -15.34 -3.05 -0.02
CA HIS A 31 -14.13 -3.73 -0.47
C HIS A 31 -13.97 -5.10 0.20
N ASP A 32 -13.67 -6.11 -0.62
CA ASP A 32 -13.20 -7.39 -0.10
C ASP A 32 -11.70 -7.27 0.23
N ILE A 33 -11.36 -7.48 1.50
CA ILE A 33 -10.01 -7.31 2.04
C ILE A 33 -9.61 -8.64 2.67
N PRO A 34 -8.69 -9.38 2.04
CA PRO A 34 -8.21 -10.66 2.56
C PRO A 34 -7.61 -10.53 3.96
N GLU A 35 -7.63 -11.62 4.71
CA GLU A 35 -7.15 -11.65 6.11
C GLU A 35 -5.68 -11.22 6.24
N GLU A 36 -4.83 -11.56 5.27
CA GLU A 36 -3.44 -11.13 5.23
C GLU A 36 -3.28 -9.61 5.10
N GLU A 37 -4.14 -8.95 4.32
CA GLU A 37 -4.13 -7.49 4.15
C GLU A 37 -4.65 -6.81 5.43
N ARG A 38 -5.69 -7.38 6.07
CA ARG A 38 -6.16 -6.91 7.39
C ARG A 38 -5.08 -6.96 8.45
N ALA A 39 -4.34 -8.08 8.54
CA ALA A 39 -3.25 -8.22 9.50
C ALA A 39 -2.14 -7.19 9.28
N LEU A 40 -1.85 -6.84 8.02
CA LEU A 40 -0.90 -5.77 7.69
C LEU A 40 -1.42 -4.39 8.10
N MET A 41 -2.70 -4.11 7.88
CA MET A 41 -3.33 -2.84 8.28
C MET A 41 -3.39 -2.68 9.80
N ASP A 42 -3.68 -3.74 10.56
CA ASP A 42 -3.69 -3.73 12.02
C ASP A 42 -2.29 -3.54 12.61
N ARG A 43 -1.28 -4.18 12.01
CA ARG A 43 0.12 -3.98 12.39
C ARG A 43 0.56 -2.55 12.12
N ALA A 44 0.21 -2.02 10.95
CA ALA A 44 0.47 -0.64 10.56
C ALA A 44 -0.15 0.38 11.54
N LEU A 45 -1.39 0.12 11.98
CA LEU A 45 -2.06 0.93 13.01
C LEU A 45 -1.32 0.86 14.36
N THR A 46 -0.90 -0.34 14.77
CA THR A 46 -0.17 -0.56 16.03
C THR A 46 1.20 0.12 16.04
N GLU A 47 1.90 0.12 14.91
CA GLU A 47 3.22 0.76 14.75
C GLU A 47 3.14 2.26 14.43
N ASN A 48 1.92 2.82 14.38
CA ASN A 48 1.66 4.23 14.00
C ASN A 48 2.25 4.59 12.62
N ALA A 49 2.29 3.62 11.71
CA ALA A 49 2.93 3.71 10.40
C ALA A 49 2.09 2.96 9.35
N VAL A 50 1.46 3.68 8.42
CA VAL A 50 0.69 3.05 7.33
C VAL A 50 1.51 3.02 6.05
N ILE A 51 2.09 1.86 5.73
CA ILE A 51 2.60 1.54 4.39
C ILE A 51 2.02 0.20 3.96
N VAL A 52 1.01 0.23 3.09
CA VAL A 52 0.51 -0.95 2.36
C VAL A 52 1.06 -0.84 0.94
N ALA A 53 1.90 -1.78 0.53
CA ALA A 53 2.50 -1.81 -0.81
C ALA A 53 2.00 -3.03 -1.57
N GLN A 54 1.15 -2.81 -2.57
CA GLN A 54 0.84 -3.80 -3.59
C GLN A 54 1.79 -3.56 -4.77
N MET A 55 2.69 -4.50 -5.05
CA MET A 55 3.60 -4.40 -6.18
C MET A 55 3.21 -5.41 -7.25
N THR A 56 2.87 -4.90 -8.44
CA THR A 56 2.73 -5.71 -9.65
C THR A 56 3.95 -5.45 -10.54
N PRO A 57 4.96 -6.33 -10.55
CA PRO A 57 6.14 -6.13 -11.38
C PRO A 57 5.77 -6.26 -12.87
N PHE A 58 6.12 -5.25 -13.66
CA PHE A 58 6.08 -5.34 -15.11
C PHE A 58 7.46 -5.75 -15.61
N TYR A 59 7.49 -6.79 -16.45
CA TYR A 59 8.68 -7.19 -17.20
C TYR A 59 8.44 -6.81 -18.66
N ASP A 60 9.39 -6.14 -19.31
CA ASP A 60 9.34 -5.97 -20.77
C ASP A 60 9.50 -7.35 -21.43
N GLU A 61 8.56 -7.73 -22.29
CA GLU A 61 8.70 -8.94 -23.11
C GLU A 61 9.89 -8.73 -24.06
N PRO A 62 10.85 -9.68 -24.14
CA PRO A 62 11.94 -9.58 -25.09
C PRO A 62 11.37 -9.70 -26.50
N SER A 63 11.52 -8.64 -27.29
CA SER A 63 11.20 -8.60 -28.73
C SER A 63 12.01 -9.61 -29.53
#